data_AF-A0A1H2KTI2-F1
#
_entry.id   AF-A0A1H2KTI2-F1
#
_cell.length_a   1.000
_cell.length_b   1.000
_cell.length_c   1.000
_cell.angle_alpha   90.00
_cell.angle_beta   90.00
_cell.angle_gamma   90.00
#
_symmetry.space_group_name_H-M   'P 1'
#
loop_
_entity.id
_entity.type
_entity.pdbx_description
1 polymer ?
#
loop_
_entity_poly.entity_id
_entity_poly.type
_entity_poly.pdbx_seq_one_letter_code
_entity_poly.pdbx_strand_id
1 'polypeptide(L)'
;MHVEDGLFAYDADAVVLDGAEREAVFARAVEADPGWADYERGSGRRLPVVALTPVPGPPGGPGIDSPAAFLTTVHESFRRELALVRAEVAAAGPRLGAQLRLNCLSACHGLHFHHTAEDTHLFPGLAASNPELAPVLERLRAEHEVVAALLARLEAAVRSDDDGDSAAVLADVDALIEQLEAHLDWEEQQLVPVLSAPL
;
A
#
# COMPACT_ATOMS: atom_id res chain seq x y z
N MET A 1 -19.21 -5.88 -0.53
CA MET A 1 -19.24 -4.41 -0.57
C MET A 1 -18.00 -3.94 -1.29
N HIS A 2 -18.03 -2.76 -1.90
CA HIS A 2 -16.82 -2.14 -2.43
C HIS A 2 -16.08 -1.43 -1.29
N VAL A 3 -14.77 -1.67 -1.16
CA VAL A 3 -13.89 -1.13 -0.12
C VAL A 3 -12.81 -0.31 -0.80
N GLU A 4 -12.57 0.88 -0.25
CA GLU A 4 -11.43 1.74 -0.59
C GLU A 4 -10.59 1.89 0.69
N ASP A 5 -9.36 1.38 0.70
CA ASP A 5 -8.47 1.41 1.88
C ASP A 5 -7.28 2.37 1.72
N GLY A 6 -7.35 3.27 0.75
CA GLY A 6 -6.31 4.23 0.39
C GLY A 6 -5.43 3.71 -0.75
N LEU A 7 -4.84 2.53 -0.56
CA LEU A 7 -3.95 1.89 -1.53
C LEU A 7 -4.70 1.12 -2.62
N PHE A 8 -5.81 0.49 -2.28
CA PHE A 8 -6.55 -0.37 -3.19
C PHE A 8 -8.06 -0.12 -3.10
N ALA A 9 -8.71 -0.40 -4.22
CA ALA A 9 -10.15 -0.55 -4.31
C ALA A 9 -10.45 -2.03 -4.62
N TYR A 10 -11.22 -2.70 -3.76
CA TYR A 10 -11.54 -4.12 -3.91
C TYR A 10 -12.92 -4.46 -3.39
N ASP A 11 -13.48 -5.55 -3.89
CA ASP A 11 -14.70 -6.11 -3.34
C ASP A 11 -14.38 -6.99 -2.13
N ALA A 12 -15.15 -6.82 -1.06
CA ALA A 12 -15.01 -7.58 0.18
C ALA A 12 -16.35 -8.19 0.63
N ASP A 13 -16.29 -9.39 1.17
CA ASP A 13 -17.38 -9.96 1.96
C ASP A 13 -17.44 -9.25 3.31
N ALA A 14 -18.66 -8.90 3.72
CA ALA A 14 -18.93 -8.12 4.92
C ALA A 14 -19.69 -8.99 5.93
N VAL A 15 -19.08 -9.24 7.08
CA VAL A 15 -19.69 -10.04 8.14
C VAL A 15 -19.77 -9.22 9.43
N VAL A 16 -20.96 -9.10 10.00
CA VAL A 16 -21.14 -8.50 11.32
C VAL A 16 -20.61 -9.48 12.36
N LEU A 17 -19.59 -9.06 13.10
CA LEU A 17 -18.99 -9.86 14.18
C LEU A 17 -19.90 -9.91 15.41
N ASP A 18 -19.83 -11.02 16.13
CA ASP A 18 -20.55 -11.22 17.38
C ASP A 18 -19.63 -11.72 18.53
N GLY A 19 -20.23 -11.92 19.70
CA GLY A 19 -19.58 -12.58 20.82
C GLY A 19 -18.25 -11.97 21.25
N ALA A 20 -17.27 -12.83 21.52
CA ALA A 20 -15.94 -12.45 21.99
C ALA A 20 -15.07 -11.85 20.87
N GLU A 21 -15.29 -12.26 19.62
CA GLU A 21 -14.53 -11.75 18.47
C GLU A 21 -14.84 -10.27 18.24
N ARG A 22 -16.13 -9.90 18.30
CA ARG A 22 -16.55 -8.50 18.27
C ARG A 22 -15.89 -7.67 19.37
N GLU A 23 -15.86 -8.17 20.61
CA GLU A 23 -15.28 -7.43 21.74
C GLU A 23 -13.78 -7.20 21.56
N ALA A 24 -13.05 -8.20 21.06
CA ALA A 24 -11.63 -8.07 20.79
C ALA A 24 -11.34 -7.02 19.71
N VAL A 25 -12.10 -7.02 18.61
CA VAL A 25 -11.91 -6.05 17.51
C VAL A 25 -12.37 -4.65 17.93
N PHE A 26 -13.48 -4.53 18.67
CA PHE A 26 -13.95 -3.24 19.18
C PHE A 26 -12.95 -2.63 20.17
N ALA A 27 -12.35 -3.45 21.05
CA ALA A 27 -11.32 -2.97 21.97
C ALA A 27 -10.12 -2.36 21.22
N ARG A 28 -9.66 -3.01 20.13
CA ARG A 28 -8.60 -2.47 19.27
C ARG A 28 -9.01 -1.16 18.59
N ALA A 29 -10.26 -1.05 18.14
CA ALA A 29 -10.78 0.20 17.57
C ALA A 29 -10.80 1.34 18.60
N VAL A 30 -11.14 1.04 19.85
CA VAL A 30 -11.12 2.01 20.97
C VAL A 30 -9.70 2.40 21.38
N GLU A 31 -8.75 1.47 21.32
CA GLU A 31 -7.33 1.77 21.53
C GLU A 31 -6.80 2.74 20.46
N ALA A 32 -7.25 2.59 19.21
CA ALA A 32 -6.89 3.49 18.11
C ALA A 32 -7.62 4.85 18.20
N ASP A 33 -8.91 4.84 18.53
CA ASP A 33 -9.74 6.03 18.72
C ASP A 33 -10.73 5.84 19.88
N PRO A 34 -10.44 6.43 21.06
CA PRO A 34 -11.32 6.36 22.23
C PRO A 34 -12.75 6.87 21.99
N GLY A 35 -12.94 7.71 20.96
CA GLY A 35 -14.24 8.25 20.57
C GLY A 35 -15.27 7.18 20.24
N TRP A 36 -14.86 5.99 19.78
CA TRP A 36 -15.76 4.87 19.56
C TRP A 36 -16.44 4.39 20.84
N ALA A 37 -15.70 4.35 21.95
CA ALA A 37 -16.25 3.95 23.24
C ALA A 37 -17.20 5.01 23.80
N ASP A 38 -16.87 6.29 23.62
CA ASP A 38 -17.75 7.40 23.98
C ASP A 38 -19.04 7.37 23.17
N TYR A 39 -18.94 7.12 21.86
CA TYR A 39 -20.10 7.03 20.98
C TYR A 39 -21.00 5.84 21.33
N GLU A 40 -20.43 4.65 21.57
CA GLU A 40 -21.20 3.49 22.01
C GLU A 40 -21.98 3.78 23.29
N ARG A 41 -21.30 4.31 24.32
CA ARG A 41 -21.93 4.70 25.58
C ARG A 41 -23.01 5.75 25.38
N GLY A 42 -22.70 6.83 24.66
CA GLY A 42 -23.61 7.95 24.44
C GLY A 42 -24.83 7.58 23.59
N SER A 43 -24.67 6.63 22.67
CA SER A 43 -25.76 6.14 21.82
C SER A 43 -26.70 5.15 22.52
N GLY A 44 -26.28 4.57 23.65
CA GLY A 44 -27.06 3.60 24.42
C GLY A 44 -27.29 2.27 23.70
N ARG A 45 -26.57 2.01 22.60
CA ARG A 45 -26.64 0.77 21.81
C ARG A 45 -25.24 0.21 21.62
N ARG A 46 -25.15 -1.13 21.55
CA ARG A 46 -23.91 -1.79 21.14
C ARG A 46 -23.68 -1.55 19.65
N LEU A 47 -22.54 -1.00 19.28
CA LEU A 47 -22.18 -0.72 17.90
C LEU A 47 -21.85 -2.03 17.17
N PRO A 48 -22.41 -2.27 15.97
CA PRO A 48 -21.99 -3.39 15.16
C PRO A 48 -20.53 -3.19 14.72
N VAL A 49 -19.74 -4.26 14.77
CA VAL A 49 -18.39 -4.31 14.19
C VAL A 49 -18.47 -5.21 12.97
N VAL A 50 -17.94 -4.76 11.84
CA VAL A 50 -18.00 -5.49 10.57
C VAL A 50 -16.59 -5.91 10.18
N ALA A 51 -16.36 -7.20 10.01
CA ALA A 51 -15.15 -7.71 9.38
C ALA A 51 -15.31 -7.65 7.87
N LEU A 52 -14.27 -7.15 7.20
CA LEU A 52 -14.14 -7.10 5.75
C LEU A 52 -13.13 -8.16 5.34
N THR A 53 -13.57 -9.12 4.52
CA THR A 53 -12.67 -10.14 3.94
C THR A 53 -12.58 -9.89 2.44
N PRO A 54 -11.40 -9.59 1.88
CA PRO A 54 -11.25 -9.39 0.44
C PRO A 54 -11.75 -10.61 -0.35
N VAL A 55 -12.53 -10.37 -1.39
CA VAL A 55 -12.94 -11.41 -2.35
C VAL A 55 -11.75 -11.71 -3.26
N PRO A 56 -11.33 -12.97 -3.42
CA PRO A 56 -10.21 -13.32 -4.31
C PRO A 56 -10.52 -12.96 -5.77
N GLY A 57 -9.66 -12.16 -6.39
CA GLY A 57 -9.71 -11.80 -7.81
C GLY A 57 -8.44 -11.04 -8.20
N PRO A 58 -8.13 -10.89 -9.50
CA PRO A 58 -7.11 -9.91 -9.92
C PRO A 58 -7.51 -8.54 -9.35
N PRO A 59 -6.57 -7.70 -8.90
CA PRO A 59 -6.95 -6.42 -8.32
C PRO A 59 -7.63 -5.63 -9.45
N GLY A 60 -8.93 -5.45 -9.27
CA GLY A 60 -9.86 -5.10 -10.34
C GLY A 60 -10.90 -4.18 -9.74
N GLY A 61 -10.68 -2.89 -9.94
CA GLY A 61 -11.68 -1.85 -9.69
C GLY A 61 -12.34 -1.43 -11.00
N PRO A 62 -13.41 -0.61 -10.93
CA PRO A 62 -14.00 0.00 -12.11
C PRO A 62 -12.92 0.72 -12.94
N GLY A 63 -12.76 0.34 -14.21
CA GLY A 63 -11.81 1.00 -15.13
C GLY A 63 -10.45 0.30 -15.33
N ILE A 64 -10.18 -0.82 -14.66
CA ILE A 64 -9.01 -1.66 -14.96
C ILE A 64 -9.41 -2.71 -15.99
N ASP A 65 -9.17 -2.43 -17.28
CA ASP A 65 -9.56 -3.29 -18.41
C ASP A 65 -8.37 -3.89 -19.19
N SER A 66 -7.14 -3.55 -18.80
CA SER A 66 -5.91 -4.00 -19.44
C SER A 66 -4.73 -4.08 -18.45
N PRO A 67 -3.67 -4.86 -18.75
CA PRO A 67 -2.46 -4.89 -17.94
C PRO A 67 -1.79 -3.50 -17.79
N ALA A 68 -1.84 -2.67 -18.84
CA ALA A 68 -1.33 -1.31 -18.80
C ALA A 68 -2.16 -0.39 -17.87
N ALA A 69 -3.49 -0.51 -17.91
CA ALA A 69 -4.36 0.23 -17.01
C ALA A 69 -4.18 -0.22 -15.55
N PHE A 70 -3.95 -1.52 -15.33
CA PHE A 70 -3.65 -2.05 -14.02
C PHE A 70 -2.36 -1.44 -13.45
N LEU A 71 -1.27 -1.51 -14.21
CA LEU A 71 0.05 -0.99 -13.80
C LEU A 71 -0.04 0.49 -13.40
N THR A 72 -0.56 1.33 -14.29
CA THR A 72 -0.65 2.79 -14.05
C THR A 72 -1.59 3.12 -12.88
N THR A 73 -2.68 2.37 -12.69
CA THR A 73 -3.60 2.58 -11.55
C THR A 73 -2.93 2.24 -10.22
N VAL A 74 -2.19 1.14 -10.14
CA VAL A 74 -1.46 0.76 -8.93
C VAL A 74 -0.37 1.77 -8.62
N HIS A 75 0.41 2.18 -9.63
CA HIS A 75 1.47 3.18 -9.47
C HIS A 75 0.94 4.52 -8.96
N GLU A 76 -0.14 5.00 -9.56
CA GLU A 76 -0.78 6.24 -9.12
C GLU A 76 -1.33 6.10 -7.69
N SER A 77 -1.80 4.93 -7.28
CA SER A 77 -2.24 4.69 -5.90
C SER A 77 -1.08 4.77 -4.91
N PHE A 78 0.09 4.24 -5.26
CA PHE A 78 1.31 4.39 -4.46
C PHE A 78 1.78 5.85 -4.37
N ARG A 79 1.78 6.60 -5.49
CA ARG A 79 2.12 8.03 -5.50
C ARG A 79 1.23 8.82 -4.53
N ARG A 80 -0.09 8.59 -4.58
CA ARG A 80 -1.04 9.24 -3.67
C ARG A 80 -0.84 8.86 -2.22
N GLU A 81 -0.73 7.56 -1.91
CA GLU A 81 -0.58 7.10 -0.54
C GLU A 81 0.70 7.62 0.10
N LEU A 82 1.83 7.56 -0.62
CA LEU A 82 3.09 8.07 -0.09
C LEU A 82 3.07 9.59 0.11
N ALA A 83 2.38 10.34 -0.76
CA ALA A 83 2.18 11.77 -0.55
C ALA A 83 1.36 12.07 0.72
N LEU A 84 0.33 11.26 1.01
CA LEU A 84 -0.46 11.37 2.24
C LEU A 84 0.37 11.01 3.47
N VAL A 85 1.04 9.85 3.46
CA VAL A 85 1.95 9.41 4.53
C VAL A 85 2.99 10.48 4.83
N ARG A 86 3.64 11.03 3.79
CA ARG A 86 4.62 12.10 3.94
C ARG A 86 4.03 13.33 4.62
N ALA A 87 2.84 13.76 4.20
CA ALA A 87 2.17 14.92 4.79
C ALA A 87 1.81 14.69 6.27
N GLU A 88 1.33 13.50 6.61
CA GLU A 88 0.98 13.13 7.99
C GLU A 88 2.22 13.02 8.89
N VAL A 89 3.31 12.42 8.39
CA VAL A 89 4.61 12.37 9.10
C VAL A 89 5.16 13.78 9.34
N ALA A 90 5.09 14.66 8.33
CA ALA A 90 5.57 16.05 8.46
C ALA A 90 4.73 16.88 9.45
N ALA A 91 3.45 16.54 9.62
CA ALA A 91 2.55 17.19 10.58
C ALA A 91 2.57 16.53 11.97
N ALA A 92 3.24 15.39 12.12
CA ALA A 92 3.29 14.66 13.37
C ALA A 92 4.09 15.42 14.45
N GLY A 93 3.83 15.07 15.71
CA GLY A 93 4.71 15.47 16.81
C GLY A 93 6.07 14.76 16.73
N PRO A 94 6.87 14.75 17.82
CA PRO A 94 8.18 14.10 17.82
C PRO A 94 8.16 12.59 17.52
N ARG A 95 6.98 11.96 17.59
CA ARG A 95 6.78 10.52 17.40
C ARG A 95 5.54 10.26 16.56
N LEU A 96 5.53 9.15 15.84
CA LEU A 96 4.37 8.72 15.06
C LEU A 96 3.27 8.12 15.95
N GLY A 97 2.02 8.43 15.63
CA GLY A 97 0.88 7.72 16.18
C GLY A 97 0.78 6.30 15.61
N ALA A 98 0.15 5.38 16.36
CA ALA A 98 0.01 3.98 15.95
C ALA A 98 -0.65 3.81 14.57
N GLN A 99 -1.68 4.61 14.25
CA GLN A 99 -2.36 4.55 12.95
C GLN A 99 -1.42 4.92 11.80
N LEU A 100 -0.66 6.01 11.92
CA LEU A 100 0.28 6.44 10.89
C LEU A 100 1.38 5.39 10.68
N ARG A 101 1.88 4.76 11.76
CA ARG A 101 2.83 3.64 11.65
C ARG A 101 2.24 2.48 10.85
N LEU A 102 0.98 2.12 11.10
CA LEU A 102 0.28 1.07 10.36
C LEU A 102 0.11 1.42 8.87
N ASN A 103 -0.23 2.68 8.56
CA ASN A 103 -0.35 3.15 7.17
C ASN A 103 1.00 3.06 6.45
N CYS A 104 2.09 3.55 7.06
CA CYS A 104 3.44 3.43 6.52
C CYS A 104 3.82 1.97 6.23
N LEU A 105 3.60 1.07 7.19
CA LEU A 105 3.93 -0.35 7.05
C LEU A 105 3.07 -1.04 5.97
N SER A 106 1.80 -0.65 5.85
CA SER A 106 0.90 -1.18 4.82
C SER A 106 1.36 -0.76 3.41
N ALA A 107 1.74 0.51 3.23
CA ALA A 107 2.34 0.99 1.99
C ALA A 107 3.66 0.26 1.67
N CYS A 108 4.53 0.05 2.67
CA CYS A 108 5.79 -0.68 2.47
C CYS A 108 5.56 -2.12 2.00
N HIS A 109 4.65 -2.84 2.67
CA HIS A 109 4.32 -4.22 2.29
C HIS A 109 3.65 -4.28 0.91
N GLY A 110 2.77 -3.33 0.59
CA GLY A 110 2.11 -3.23 -0.72
C GLY A 110 3.10 -3.06 -1.86
N LEU A 111 4.05 -2.13 -1.71
CA LEU A 111 5.12 -1.90 -2.69
C LEU A 111 6.02 -3.13 -2.85
N HIS A 112 6.44 -3.74 -1.73
CA HIS A 112 7.26 -4.95 -1.78
C HIS A 112 6.56 -6.10 -2.52
N PHE A 113 5.26 -6.29 -2.26
CA PHE A 113 4.45 -7.30 -2.94
C PHE A 113 4.30 -7.02 -4.43
N HIS A 114 4.02 -5.76 -4.80
CA HIS A 114 3.90 -5.31 -6.19
C HIS A 114 5.16 -5.62 -7.01
N HIS A 115 6.34 -5.12 -6.57
CA HIS A 115 7.60 -5.38 -7.28
C HIS A 115 7.96 -6.88 -7.31
N THR A 116 7.67 -7.62 -6.25
CA THR A 116 7.88 -9.08 -6.24
C THR A 116 7.02 -9.77 -7.29
N ALA A 117 5.76 -9.35 -7.46
CA ALA A 117 4.87 -9.91 -8.47
C ALA A 117 5.35 -9.58 -9.88
N GLU A 118 5.88 -8.37 -10.10
CA GLU A 118 6.47 -7.99 -11.38
C GLU A 118 7.69 -8.85 -11.72
N ASP A 119 8.62 -8.98 -10.78
CA ASP A 119 9.85 -9.75 -10.95
C ASP A 119 9.61 -11.22 -11.23
N THR A 120 8.62 -11.80 -10.55
CA THR A 120 8.37 -13.25 -10.57
C THR A 120 7.30 -13.69 -11.57
N HIS A 121 6.45 -12.77 -12.04
CA HIS A 121 5.34 -13.10 -12.95
C HIS A 121 5.33 -12.24 -14.21
N LEU A 122 5.31 -10.92 -14.09
CA LEU A 122 5.18 -10.03 -15.26
C LEU A 122 6.43 -10.06 -16.15
N PHE A 123 7.60 -9.79 -15.58
CA PHE A 123 8.84 -9.66 -16.32
C PHE A 123 9.27 -10.97 -17.02
N PRO A 124 9.13 -12.17 -16.43
CA PRO A 124 9.37 -13.42 -17.16
C PRO A 124 8.48 -13.57 -18.40
N GLY A 125 7.20 -13.20 -18.29
CA GLY A 125 6.27 -13.22 -19.43
C GLY A 125 6.66 -12.23 -20.53
N LEU A 126 7.03 -11.02 -20.14
CA LEU A 126 7.51 -9.98 -21.07
C LEU A 126 8.81 -10.39 -21.77
N ALA A 127 9.76 -10.95 -21.03
CA ALA A 127 11.04 -11.40 -21.59
C ALA A 127 10.87 -12.55 -22.60
N ALA A 128 9.90 -13.44 -22.37
CA ALA A 128 9.61 -14.54 -23.29
C ALA A 128 9.01 -14.04 -24.63
N SER A 129 8.14 -13.04 -24.57
CA SER A 129 7.44 -12.51 -25.75
C SER A 129 8.19 -11.38 -26.47
N ASN A 130 9.06 -10.65 -25.77
CA ASN A 130 9.75 -9.45 -26.26
C ASN A 130 11.24 -9.47 -25.83
N PRO A 131 12.10 -10.28 -26.49
CA PRO A 131 13.50 -10.43 -26.09
C PRO A 131 14.31 -9.12 -26.08
N GLU A 132 13.90 -8.12 -26.87
CA GLU A 132 14.49 -6.79 -26.92
C GLU A 132 14.30 -5.98 -25.63
N LEU A 133 13.36 -6.36 -24.76
CA LEU A 133 13.16 -5.73 -23.45
C LEU A 133 14.17 -6.18 -22.39
N ALA A 134 15.03 -7.18 -22.66
CA ALA A 134 16.01 -7.67 -21.70
C ALA A 134 16.78 -6.56 -20.94
N PRO A 135 17.38 -5.54 -21.59
CA PRO A 135 18.07 -4.46 -20.88
C PRO A 135 17.14 -3.57 -20.04
N VAL A 136 15.87 -3.40 -20.44
CA VAL A 136 14.86 -2.65 -19.67
C VAL A 136 14.53 -3.41 -18.40
N LEU A 137 14.20 -4.70 -18.52
CA LEU A 137 13.81 -5.54 -17.39
C LEU A 137 14.95 -5.74 -16.40
N GLU A 138 16.20 -5.81 -16.87
CA GLU A 138 17.38 -5.86 -16.00
C GLU A 138 17.53 -4.57 -15.17
N ARG A 139 17.32 -3.42 -15.80
CA ARG A 139 17.35 -2.14 -15.10
C ARG A 139 16.24 -2.05 -14.05
N LEU A 140 15.02 -2.44 -14.39
CA LEU A 140 13.89 -2.41 -13.45
C LEU A 140 14.15 -3.29 -12.22
N ARG A 141 14.69 -4.50 -12.40
CA ARG A 141 15.10 -5.36 -11.26
C ARG A 141 16.14 -4.69 -10.36
N ALA A 142 17.14 -4.04 -10.95
CA ALA A 142 18.14 -3.32 -10.16
C ALA A 142 17.53 -2.14 -9.38
N GLU A 143 16.55 -1.44 -9.97
CA GLU A 143 15.79 -0.38 -9.30
C GLU A 143 14.90 -0.97 -8.17
N HIS A 144 14.29 -2.14 -8.36
CA HIS A 144 13.53 -2.85 -7.33
C HIS A 144 14.39 -3.19 -6.11
N GLU A 145 15.65 -3.61 -6.29
CA GLU A 145 16.57 -3.87 -5.18
C GLU A 145 16.86 -2.60 -4.36
N VAL A 146 17.01 -1.46 -5.03
CA VAL A 146 17.20 -0.16 -4.36
C VAL A 146 15.96 0.23 -3.57
N VAL A 147 14.77 0.11 -4.17
CA VAL A 147 13.50 0.40 -3.48
C VAL A 147 13.30 -0.54 -2.30
N ALA A 148 13.57 -1.84 -2.45
CA ALA A 148 13.45 -2.82 -1.37
C ALA A 148 14.35 -2.49 -0.17
N ALA A 149 15.57 -2.00 -0.42
CA ALA A 149 16.47 -1.55 0.64
C ALA A 149 15.94 -0.31 1.38
N LEU A 150 15.33 0.64 0.66
CA LEU A 150 14.70 1.82 1.25
C LEU A 150 13.46 1.46 2.08
N LEU A 151 12.63 0.55 1.58
CA LEU A 151 11.49 0.00 2.31
C LEU A 151 11.92 -0.67 3.61
N ALA A 152 12.94 -1.53 3.59
CA ALA A 152 13.46 -2.18 4.78
C ALA A 152 13.98 -1.19 5.83
N ARG A 153 14.63 -0.10 5.37
CA ARG A 153 15.11 0.97 6.26
C ARG A 153 13.95 1.73 6.90
N LEU A 154 12.95 2.12 6.11
CA LEU A 154 11.76 2.80 6.58
C LEU A 154 10.95 1.93 7.57
N GLU A 155 10.77 0.64 7.27
CA GLU A 155 10.12 -0.30 8.18
C GLU A 155 10.82 -0.39 9.53
N ALA A 156 12.16 -0.42 9.54
CA ALA A 156 12.94 -0.44 10.76
C ALA A 156 12.77 0.87 11.57
N ALA A 157 12.78 2.02 10.90
CA ALA A 157 12.55 3.33 11.52
C ALA A 157 11.13 3.46 12.09
N VAL A 158 10.12 2.89 11.43
CA VAL A 158 8.73 2.91 11.91
C VAL A 158 8.51 1.94 13.08
N ARG A 159 9.27 0.85 13.16
CA ARG A 159 9.15 -0.19 14.20
C ARG A 159 10.03 0.05 15.43
N SER A 160 10.82 1.12 15.47
CA SER A 160 11.73 1.42 16.58
C SER A 160 11.02 1.64 17.92
N ASP A 161 11.75 1.43 19.02
CA ASP A 161 11.28 1.53 20.40
C ASP A 161 10.91 2.97 20.82
N ASP A 162 11.30 3.98 20.05
CA ASP A 162 10.92 5.38 20.24
C ASP A 162 9.62 5.76 19.51
N ASP A 163 8.83 4.76 19.09
CA ASP A 163 7.60 4.90 18.30
C ASP A 163 7.81 5.60 16.94
N GLY A 164 9.04 5.58 16.42
CA GLY A 164 9.46 6.24 15.20
C GLY A 164 9.66 7.73 15.41
N ASP A 165 10.92 8.17 15.48
CA ASP A 165 11.27 9.58 15.38
C ASP A 165 10.75 10.15 14.05
N SER A 166 9.75 11.02 14.12
CA SER A 166 9.09 11.57 12.95
C SER A 166 10.06 12.26 11.99
N ALA A 167 11.16 12.85 12.49
CA ALA A 167 12.16 13.49 11.63
C ALA A 167 12.98 12.48 10.82
N ALA A 168 13.37 11.36 11.46
CA ALA A 168 14.08 10.28 10.80
C ALA A 168 13.18 9.57 9.78
N VAL A 169 11.93 9.27 10.17
CA VAL A 169 10.94 8.67 9.27
C VAL A 169 10.66 9.59 8.08
N LEU A 170 10.53 10.90 8.29
CA LEU A 170 10.28 11.84 7.19
C LEU A 170 11.41 11.80 6.16
N ALA A 171 12.67 11.77 6.61
CA ALA A 171 13.82 11.67 5.72
C ALA A 171 13.83 10.34 4.93
N ASP A 172 13.38 9.25 5.55
CA ASP A 172 13.29 7.94 4.90
C ASP A 172 12.15 7.89 3.88
N VAL A 173 11.00 8.49 4.19
CA VAL A 173 9.87 8.66 3.26
C VAL A 173 10.26 9.54 2.08
N ASP A 174 10.95 10.66 2.31
CA ASP A 174 11.42 11.55 1.23
C ASP A 174 12.36 10.82 0.27
N ALA A 175 13.32 10.05 0.79
CA ALA A 175 14.23 9.26 -0.02
C ALA A 175 13.53 8.14 -0.80
N LEU A 176 12.53 7.49 -0.20
CA LEU A 176 11.72 6.48 -0.87
C LEU A 176 10.92 7.09 -2.03
N ILE A 177 10.23 8.22 -1.80
CA ILE A 177 9.43 8.89 -2.83
C ILE A 177 10.29 9.30 -4.02
N GLU A 178 11.45 9.92 -3.78
CA GLU A 178 12.35 10.35 -4.86
C GLU A 178 12.76 9.18 -5.76
N GLN A 179 13.17 8.05 -5.18
CA GLN A 179 13.60 6.89 -5.96
C GLN A 179 12.42 6.18 -6.62
N LEU A 180 11.30 6.05 -5.91
CA LEU A 180 10.13 5.35 -6.42
C LEU A 180 9.49 6.12 -7.57
N GLU A 181 9.28 7.44 -7.47
CA GLU A 181 8.68 8.21 -8.57
C GLU A 181 9.51 8.10 -9.85
N ALA A 182 10.83 8.23 -9.75
CA ALA A 182 11.73 8.07 -10.90
C ALA A 182 11.66 6.67 -11.52
N HIS A 183 11.55 5.64 -10.67
CA HIS A 183 11.38 4.26 -11.09
C HIS A 183 10.04 4.02 -11.80
N LEU A 184 8.92 4.42 -11.18
CA LEU A 184 7.57 4.24 -11.73
C LEU A 184 7.42 4.99 -13.07
N ASP A 185 7.95 6.21 -13.18
CA ASP A 185 7.92 6.98 -14.42
C ASP A 185 8.69 6.27 -15.55
N TRP A 186 9.86 5.71 -15.24
CA TRP A 186 10.65 4.97 -16.21
C TRP A 186 9.97 3.67 -16.62
N GLU A 187 9.45 2.92 -15.65
CA GLU A 187 8.73 1.67 -15.93
C GLU A 187 7.52 1.90 -16.82
N GLU A 188 6.68 2.87 -16.48
CA GLU A 188 5.50 3.21 -17.28
C GLU A 188 5.90 3.61 -18.69
N GLN A 189 6.95 4.43 -18.84
CA GLN A 189 7.45 4.84 -20.14
C GLN A 189 7.86 3.65 -21.02
N GLN A 190 8.47 2.61 -20.43
CA GLN A 190 8.96 1.47 -21.18
C GLN A 190 7.90 0.37 -21.38
N LEU A 191 7.08 0.10 -20.38
CA LEU A 191 6.21 -1.08 -20.36
C LEU A 191 4.78 -0.79 -20.80
N VAL A 192 4.24 0.41 -20.57
CA VAL A 192 2.86 0.74 -20.98
C VAL A 192 2.65 0.55 -22.50
N PRO A 193 3.56 0.98 -23.40
CA PRO A 193 3.37 0.75 -24.83
C PRO A 193 3.30 -0.74 -25.21
N VAL A 194 4.05 -1.59 -24.51
CA VAL A 194 4.10 -3.03 -24.74
C VAL A 194 2.84 -3.70 -24.18
N LEU A 195 2.43 -3.31 -22.98
CA LEU A 195 1.25 -3.85 -22.28
C LEU A 195 -0.09 -3.39 -22.88
N SER A 196 -0.07 -2.31 -23.65
CA SER A 196 -1.24 -1.78 -24.37
C SER A 196 -1.38 -2.38 -25.78
N ALA A 197 -0.38 -3.11 -26.25
CA ALA A 197 -0.43 -3.73 -27.57
C ALA A 197 -1.50 -4.83 -27.60
N PRO A 198 -2.32 -4.93 -28.67
CA PRO A 198 -3.22 -6.05 -28.84
C PRO A 198 -2.42 -7.36 -28.90
N LEU A 199 -2.92 -8.40 -28.23
CA LEU A 199 -2.41 -9.77 -28.33
C LEU A 199 -2.48 -10.31 -29.77
#